data_AF-A0A7C3YAD7-F1
#
_entry.id   AF-A0A7C3YAD7-F1
#
_cell.length_a   1.000
_cell.length_b   1.000
_cell.length_c   1.000
_cell.angle_alpha   90.00
_cell.angle_beta   90.00
_cell.angle_gamma   90.00
#
_symmetry.space_group_name_H-M   'P 1'
#
loop_
_entity.id
_entity.type
_entity.pdbx_description
1 polymer ?
#
loop_
_entity_poly.entity_id
_entity_poly.type
_entity_poly.pdbx_seq_one_letter_code
_entity_poly.pdbx_strand_id
1 'polypeptide(L)' 'MYYVTDTHSFIWYLMDSPKLSQKAKAVFDACERGDAVIIIPAITAKIFNAFLISKDRTIKKFYKRIIW' A
#
# COMPACT_ATOMS: atom_id res chain seq x y z
N MET A 1 -6.10 6.22 12.98
CA MET A 1 -7.21 5.33 12.51
C MET A 1 -6.69 4.38 11.44
N TYR A 2 -7.22 3.15 11.33
CA TYR A 2 -6.73 2.13 10.38
C TYR A 2 -7.61 2.05 9.14
N TYR A 3 -6.99 2.00 7.96
CA TYR A 3 -7.66 1.82 6.67
C TYR A 3 -6.97 0.70 5.88
N VAL A 4 -7.74 -0.01 5.05
CA VAL A 4 -7.18 -0.98 4.09
C VAL A 4 -7.34 -0.38 2.71
N THR A 5 -6.25 -0.33 1.94
CA THR A 5 -6.28 0.23 0.57
C THR A 5 -6.48 -0.85 -0.49
N ASP A 6 -7.28 -0.54 -1.51
CA ASP A 6 -7.30 -1.33 -2.73
C ASP A 6 -6.12 -0.96 -3.65
N THR A 7 -5.76 -1.89 -4.52
CA THR A 7 -4.72 -1.71 -5.54
C THR A 7 -4.93 -0.44 -6.36
N HIS A 8 -6.15 -0.18 -6.86
CA HIS A 8 -6.41 1.01 -7.68
C HIS A 8 -6.30 2.31 -6.91
N SER A 9 -6.80 2.32 -5.67
CA SER A 9 -6.75 3.53 -4.82
C SER A 9 -5.30 3.91 -4.49
N PHE A 10 -4.45 2.90 -4.22
CA PHE A 10 -3.03 3.12 -3.99
C PHE A 10 -2.31 3.64 -5.25
N ILE A 11 -2.57 3.05 -6.43
CA ILE A 11 -2.02 3.54 -7.70
C ILE A 11 -2.40 4.99 -7.96
N TRP A 12 -3.69 5.29 -7.86
CA TRP A 12 -4.19 6.61 -8.20
C TRP A 12 -3.63 7.67 -7.28
N TYR A 13 -3.36 7.33 -6.02
CA TYR A 13 -2.63 8.21 -5.12
C TYR A 13 -1.18 8.44 -5.57
N LEU A 14 -0.42 7.37 -5.83
CA LEU A 14 0.97 7.47 -6.26
C LEU A 14 1.16 8.21 -7.59
N MET A 15 0.15 8.17 -8.47
CA MET A 15 0.17 8.82 -9.79
C MET A 15 -0.51 10.20 -9.81
N ASP A 16 -0.97 10.72 -8.67
CA ASP A 16 -1.84 11.91 -8.56
C ASP A 16 -2.99 11.91 -9.59
N SER A 17 -3.63 10.75 -9.74
CA SER A 17 -4.66 10.53 -10.75
C SER A 17 -5.99 11.19 -10.34
N PRO A 18 -6.70 11.86 -11.25
CA PRO A 18 -8.01 12.44 -10.97
C PRO A 18 -9.10 11.40 -10.67
N LYS A 19 -8.81 10.10 -10.89
CA LYS A 19 -9.70 8.99 -10.52
C LYS A 19 -9.77 8.76 -9.01
N LEU A 20 -8.81 9.28 -8.23
CA LEU A 20 -8.84 9.19 -6.79
C LEU A 20 -9.88 10.16 -6.21
N SER A 21 -10.83 9.63 -5.45
CA SER A 21 -11.79 10.49 -4.74
C SER A 21 -11.09 11.40 -3.72
N GLN A 22 -11.59 12.62 -3.53
CA GLN A 22 -11.06 13.56 -2.52
C GLN A 22 -11.05 12.95 -1.11
N LYS A 23 -12.05 12.14 -0.76
CA LYS A 23 -12.10 11.44 0.53
C LYS A 23 -10.96 10.45 0.69
N ALA A 24 -10.66 9.66 -0.35
CA ALA A 24 -9.54 8.74 -0.32
C ALA A 24 -8.21 9.49 -0.25
N LYS A 25 -8.04 10.56 -1.03
CA LYS A 25 -6.86 11.44 -0.98
C LYS A 25 -6.61 11.97 0.44
N ALA A 26 -7.65 12.49 1.10
CA ALA A 26 -7.54 12.98 2.47
C ALA A 26 -7.08 11.90 3.48
N VAL A 27 -7.48 10.64 3.28
CA VAL A 27 -7.02 9.51 4.13
C VAL A 27 -5.54 9.21 3.88
N PHE A 28 -5.10 9.23 2.63
CA PHE A 28 -3.68 9.07 2.30
C PHE A 28 -2.83 10.22 2.85
N ASP A 29 -3.27 11.47 2.69
CA ASP A 29 -2.57 12.64 3.21
C ASP A 29 -2.51 12.61 4.76
N ALA A 30 -3.56 12.12 5.42
CA ALA A 30 -3.55 11.89 6.86
C ALA A 30 -2.55 10.79 7.27
N CYS A 31 -2.39 9.76 6.42
CA CYS A 31 -1.37 8.73 6.64
C CYS A 31 0.05 9.30 6.51
N GLU A 32 0.30 10.19 5.52
CA GLU A 32 1.61 10.83 5.36
C GLU A 32 1.98 11.73 6.55
N ARG A 33 0.99 12.40 7.16
CA ARG A 33 1.18 13.19 8.39
C ARG A 33 1.34 12.37 9.66
N GLY A 34 1.07 11.06 9.61
CA GLY A 34 1.11 10.16 10.78
C GLY A 34 -0.20 10.09 11.58
N ASP A 35 -1.28 10.72 11.11
CA ASP A 35 -2.60 10.73 11.78
C ASP A 35 -3.42 9.43 11.49
N ALA A 36 -3.04 8.70 10.44
CA ALA A 36 -3.68 7.45 10.02
C ALA A 36 -2.65 6.39 9.65
N VAL A 37 -3.08 5.13 9.66
CA VAL A 37 -2.28 3.97 9.22
C VAL A 37 -3.02 3.28 8.08
N ILE A 38 -2.36 3.18 6.93
CA ILE A 38 -2.87 2.45 5.77
C ILE A 38 -2.21 1.08 5.71
N ILE A 39 -3.03 0.05 5.79
CA ILE A 39 -2.63 -1.34 5.61
C ILE A 39 -2.69 -1.64 4.12
N ILE A 40 -1.52 -1.97 3.55
CA ILE A 40 -1.40 -2.39 2.15
C ILE A 40 -1.48 -3.91 2.09
N PRO A 41 -2.50 -4.49 1.43
CA PRO A 41 -2.58 -5.92 1.23
C PRO A 41 -1.37 -6.45 0.44
N ALA A 42 -0.84 -7.60 0.83
CA ALA A 42 0.32 -8.19 0.16
C ALA A 42 0.06 -8.46 -1.35
N ILE A 43 -1.19 -8.77 -1.73
CA ILE A 43 -1.56 -8.97 -3.14
C ILE A 43 -1.31 -7.72 -3.99
N THR A 44 -1.54 -6.53 -3.43
CA THR A 44 -1.26 -5.26 -4.09
C THR A 44 0.24 -5.14 -4.35
N ALA A 45 1.07 -5.41 -3.35
CA ALA A 45 2.54 -5.42 -3.53
C ALA A 45 3.00 -6.45 -4.58
N LYS A 46 2.33 -7.61 -4.69
CA LYS A 46 2.59 -8.61 -5.73
C LYS A 46 2.39 -8.04 -7.13
N ILE A 47 1.27 -7.35 -7.34
CA ILE A 47 0.91 -6.75 -8.64
C ILE A 47 1.95 -5.70 -9.03
N PHE A 48 2.45 -4.92 -8.06
CA PHE A 48 3.50 -3.94 -8.29
C PHE A 48 4.90 -4.49 -8.50
N ASN A 49 5.11 -5.81 -8.32
CA ASN A 49 6.44 -6.40 -8.23
C ASN A 49 7.34 -5.62 -7.24
N ALA A 50 6.72 -5.06 -6.20
CA ALA A 50 7.35 -4.22 -5.21
C ALA A 50 8.20 -5.08 -4.28
N PHE A 51 9.26 -4.49 -3.73
CA PHE A 51 10.02 -5.13 -2.67
C PHE A 51 9.19 -5.12 -1.39
N LEU A 52 9.06 -6.29 -0.77
CA LEU A 52 8.48 -6.42 0.56
C LEU A 52 9.61 -6.50 1.57
N ILE A 53 9.57 -5.67 2.61
CA ILE A 53 10.47 -5.82 3.76
C ILE A 53 9.73 -6.64 4.81
N SER A 54 10.22 -7.85 5.10
CA SER A 54 9.59 -8.70 6.11
C SER A 54 10.60 -9.65 6.74
N LYS A 55 10.52 -9.78 8.07
CA LYS A 55 11.29 -10.75 8.86
C LYS A 55 10.64 -12.13 8.92
N ASP A 56 9.41 -12.28 8.40
CA ASP A 56 8.70 -13.56 8.37
C ASP A 56 9.16 -14.41 7.17
N ARG A 57 9.82 -15.53 7.47
CA ARG A 57 10.36 -16.49 6.48
C ARG A 57 9.26 -17.19 5.66
N THR A 58 8.03 -17.25 6.16
CA THR A 58 6.90 -17.89 5.47
C THR A 58 6.50 -17.09 4.22
N ILE A 59 6.59 -15.75 4.30
CA ILE A 59 6.21 -14.84 3.22
C ILE A 59 7.13 -15.00 2.01
N LYS A 60 8.40 -15.40 2.21
CA LYS A 60 9.38 -15.68 1.15
C LYS A 60 8.92 -16.75 0.16
N LYS A 61 8.06 -17.68 0.59
CA LYS A 61 7.50 -18.72 -0.30
C LYS A 61 6.57 -18.14 -1.37
N PHE A 62 5.90 -17.02 -1.06
CA PHE A 62 4.87 -16.44 -1.91
C PHE A 62 5.35 -15.20 -2.68
N TYR A 63 6.40 -14.53 -2.19
CA TYR A 63 6.93 -13.30 -2.76
C TYR A 63 8.43 -13.43 -3.02
N LYS A 64 8.84 -13.31 -4.28
CA LYS A 64 10.24 -13.49 -4.71
C LYS A 64 11.16 -12.32 -4.33
N ARG A 65 10.60 -11.11 -4.14
CA ARG A 65 11.34 -9.87 -3.88
C ARG A 65 11.18 -9.44 -2.42
N ILE A 66 11.83 -10.15 -1.51
CA ILE A 66 11.89 -9.78 -0.09
C ILE A 66 13.27 -9.24 0.26
N ILE A 67 13.32 -8.04 0.83
CA ILE A 67 14.52 -7.45 1.43
C ILE A 67 14.45 -7.69 2.93
N TRP A 68 15.57 -8.11 3.52
CA TRP A 68 15.71 -8.39 4.95
C TRP A 68 16.24 -7.17 5.70
#